data_AF-A0AAV8UCP7-F1
#
_entry.id   AF-A0AAV8UCP7-F1
#
_cell.length_a   1.000
_cell.length_b   1.000
_cell.length_c   1.000
_cell.angle_alpha   90.00
_cell.angle_beta   90.00
_cell.angle_gamma   90.00
#
_symmetry.space_group_name_H-M   'P 1'
#
loop_
_entity.id
_entity.type
_entity.pdbx_description
1 polymer ?
#
loop_
_entity_poly.entity_id
_entity_poly.type
_entity_poly.pdbx_seq_one_letter_code
_entity_poly.pdbx_strand_id
1 'polypeptide(L)'
;MATTTHFLNSVSSLCLTSIPRSSEKQPLPAHANVTATRRRLVITCGAKRKSPDDYHATLKALNSRDRRPRKSLGQHYMLNSEINEHLASAADIQKGDVVLEIGPGTGSLTNVLINGGATVLAIEKDPHMVALVRERFADSQCLKVLQEDFVKCHVRSHMCSLLESVATSCGRPRLAKVVANIPFNISTEVIKLLLPMGDIFSEVVLLLQEETALRLVESSIRTSEYRPINIFVNFYSDPEYKLKVPRSYFFPQPNVDAAIVAFKLKQAEEYPSVSSVKSFFSMVNSAFNGKRKMLRRSLQHISTTLEIEKALEFAGLSATSRPEELTLDDFVKLHNSIGR
;
A
#
# COMPACT_ATOMS: atom_id res chain seq x y z
N MET A 1 -14.74 28.89 -54.36
CA MET A 1 -15.77 28.04 -54.98
C MET A 1 -16.49 27.28 -53.88
N ALA A 2 -17.81 27.05 -54.01
CA ALA A 2 -18.65 26.18 -53.15
C ALA A 2 -18.79 26.54 -51.64
N THR A 3 -19.96 26.41 -50.96
CA THR A 3 -21.37 26.74 -51.32
C THR A 3 -22.24 26.81 -50.03
N THR A 4 -23.26 27.68 -50.04
CA THR A 4 -24.65 27.63 -49.45
C THR A 4 -25.09 26.47 -48.49
N THR A 5 -25.99 26.62 -47.49
CA THR A 5 -26.82 27.75 -46.93
C THR A 5 -27.31 27.45 -45.47
N HIS A 6 -28.30 28.22 -44.94
CA HIS A 6 -29.22 27.96 -43.81
C HIS A 6 -28.76 28.34 -42.38
N PHE A 7 -29.47 29.15 -41.55
CA PHE A 7 -30.70 29.98 -41.70
C PHE A 7 -32.05 29.22 -41.84
N LEU A 8 -33.16 29.47 -41.09
CA LEU A 8 -33.75 30.68 -40.46
C LEU A 8 -34.65 30.39 -39.21
N ASN A 9 -34.84 31.40 -38.33
CA ASN A 9 -36.10 31.84 -37.64
C ASN A 9 -36.87 30.98 -36.59
N SER A 10 -37.77 31.53 -35.74
CA SER A 10 -37.89 32.90 -35.13
C SER A 10 -39.06 33.07 -34.12
N VAL A 11 -38.86 33.87 -33.05
CA VAL A 11 -39.75 34.99 -32.58
C VAL A 11 -41.15 34.73 -31.94
N SER A 12 -41.29 35.16 -30.66
CA SER A 12 -42.47 35.77 -29.99
C SER A 12 -43.67 34.86 -29.57
N SER A 13 -44.69 35.29 -28.78
CA SER A 13 -45.01 36.61 -28.17
C SER A 13 -45.93 36.47 -26.90
N LEU A 14 -45.99 37.55 -26.08
CA LEU A 14 -47.09 38.16 -25.25
C LEU A 14 -48.45 37.41 -25.06
N CYS A 15 -49.30 37.65 -24.03
CA CYS A 15 -49.53 38.88 -23.23
C CYS A 15 -50.21 38.63 -21.84
N LEU A 16 -50.54 39.72 -21.12
CA LEU A 16 -51.12 39.83 -19.76
C LEU A 16 -52.63 39.49 -19.65
N THR A 17 -53.18 39.28 -18.41
CA THR A 17 -54.09 40.23 -17.68
C THR A 17 -54.69 39.75 -16.31
N SER A 18 -54.69 40.63 -15.29
CA SER A 18 -55.65 40.89 -14.17
C SER A 18 -56.39 39.82 -13.31
N ILE A 19 -55.97 39.64 -12.03
CA ILE A 19 -56.61 40.07 -10.72
C ILE A 19 -58.12 40.52 -10.74
N PRO A 20 -59.04 40.37 -9.71
CA PRO A 20 -58.96 39.90 -8.28
C PRO A 20 -60.09 38.97 -7.67
N ARG A 21 -59.96 38.65 -6.36
CA ARG A 21 -60.97 38.69 -5.23
C ARG A 21 -61.67 37.41 -4.64
N SER A 22 -61.32 37.12 -3.37
CA SER A 22 -62.15 36.78 -2.19
C SER A 22 -63.16 35.61 -2.12
N SER A 23 -62.96 34.68 -1.16
CA SER A 23 -63.94 34.25 -0.12
C SER A 23 -63.27 33.46 1.04
N GLU A 24 -64.03 33.04 2.06
CA GLU A 24 -63.53 32.72 3.42
C GLU A 24 -63.18 31.24 3.76
N LYS A 25 -62.32 31.10 4.80
CA LYS A 25 -62.19 30.08 5.86
C LYS A 25 -63.05 28.79 5.79
N GLN A 26 -62.43 27.62 6.04
CA GLN A 26 -62.50 26.86 7.32
C GLN A 26 -61.46 25.69 7.34
N PRO A 27 -61.19 24.98 8.47
CA PRO A 27 -59.85 24.42 8.74
C PRO A 27 -59.70 22.88 8.89
N LEU A 28 -58.44 22.44 9.07
CA LEU A 28 -57.94 21.11 9.50
C LEU A 28 -57.95 19.98 8.44
N PRO A 29 -57.11 18.92 8.59
CA PRO A 29 -56.05 18.67 9.58
C PRO A 29 -54.63 18.68 8.96
N ALA A 30 -53.60 18.51 9.80
CA ALA A 30 -52.20 18.45 9.35
C ALA A 30 -51.82 17.07 8.78
N HIS A 31 -51.21 17.05 7.58
CA HIS A 31 -50.63 15.85 6.97
C HIS A 31 -49.10 15.92 6.87
N ALA A 32 -48.48 14.77 7.08
CA ALA A 32 -47.06 14.55 7.34
C ALA A 32 -46.06 15.23 6.36
N ASN A 33 -45.25 16.15 6.88
CA ASN A 33 -43.95 16.50 6.28
C ASN A 33 -42.94 15.39 6.59
N VAL A 34 -42.65 14.53 5.61
CA VAL A 34 -41.62 13.48 5.71
C VAL A 34 -40.23 14.10 5.68
N THR A 35 -39.80 14.60 6.84
CA THR A 35 -38.48 15.22 7.01
C THR A 35 -37.43 14.12 7.22
N ALA A 36 -36.84 13.65 6.12
CA ALA A 36 -35.84 12.58 6.12
C ALA A 36 -34.54 13.01 6.85
N THR A 37 -34.52 12.79 8.17
CA THR A 37 -33.45 13.27 9.05
C THR A 37 -32.16 12.48 8.82
N ARG A 38 -31.30 12.96 7.92
CA ARG A 38 -29.95 12.41 7.69
C ARG A 38 -29.16 12.43 9.00
N ARG A 39 -29.03 11.27 9.66
CA ARG A 39 -28.20 11.11 10.86
C ARG A 39 -26.73 11.32 10.48
N ARG A 40 -26.15 12.40 11.00
CA ARG A 40 -24.73 12.75 10.86
C ARG A 40 -23.89 11.74 11.65
N LEU A 41 -23.27 10.78 10.96
CA LEU A 41 -22.42 9.78 11.61
C LEU A 41 -21.09 10.42 12.04
N VAL A 42 -20.92 10.69 13.33
CA VAL A 42 -19.65 11.16 13.89
C VAL A 42 -18.90 9.94 14.41
N ILE A 43 -17.80 9.58 13.75
CA ILE A 43 -16.98 8.41 14.13
C ILE A 43 -16.15 8.75 15.37
N THR A 44 -16.75 8.57 16.54
CA THR A 44 -16.06 8.71 17.84
C THR A 44 -15.34 7.41 18.20
N CYS A 45 -14.08 7.25 17.75
CA CYS A 45 -13.23 6.17 18.22
C CYS A 45 -12.95 6.32 19.73
N GLY A 46 -13.58 5.48 20.55
CA GLY A 46 -13.49 5.51 22.00
C GLY A 46 -12.32 4.66 22.51
N ALA A 47 -11.30 5.29 23.08
CA ALA A 47 -10.12 4.61 23.61
C ALA A 47 -10.49 3.74 24.85
N LYS A 48 -10.30 2.43 24.76
CA LYS A 48 -10.27 1.52 25.92
C LYS A 48 -8.84 1.46 26.48
N ARG A 49 -8.69 1.16 27.77
CA ARG A 49 -7.39 1.13 28.48
C ARG A 49 -6.44 0.08 27.89
N LYS A 50 -5.11 0.31 27.99
CA LYS A 50 -4.08 -0.70 27.68
C LYS A 50 -4.39 -2.01 28.40
N SER A 51 -4.36 -3.12 27.65
CA SER A 51 -4.49 -4.49 28.14
C SER A 51 -3.14 -5.20 27.96
N PRO A 52 -2.29 -5.29 28.99
CA PRO A 52 -0.92 -5.80 28.86
C PRO A 52 -0.90 -7.35 28.87
N ASP A 53 -1.54 -7.99 27.89
CA ASP A 53 -1.52 -9.46 27.76
C ASP A 53 -1.86 -9.99 26.35
N ASP A 54 -1.23 -9.44 25.29
CA ASP A 54 -1.36 -10.04 23.95
C ASP A 54 -0.75 -11.45 23.86
N TYR A 55 0.14 -11.84 24.79
CA TYR A 55 0.71 -13.19 24.88
C TYR A 55 -0.36 -14.24 25.23
N HIS A 56 -1.01 -14.13 26.38
CA HIS A 56 -2.07 -15.07 26.74
C HIS A 56 -3.31 -14.86 25.87
N ALA A 57 -3.60 -13.66 25.36
CA ALA A 57 -4.68 -13.47 24.38
C ALA A 57 -4.41 -14.23 23.07
N THR A 58 -3.19 -14.16 22.51
CA THR A 58 -2.82 -14.86 21.27
C THR A 58 -2.80 -16.38 21.47
N LEU A 59 -2.25 -16.89 22.58
CA LEU A 59 -2.27 -18.33 22.86
C LEU A 59 -3.68 -18.83 23.18
N LYS A 60 -4.51 -18.07 23.90
CA LYS A 60 -5.92 -18.39 24.14
C LYS A 60 -6.72 -18.41 22.83
N ALA A 61 -6.49 -17.46 21.93
CA ALA A 61 -7.11 -17.40 20.61
C ALA A 61 -6.82 -18.63 19.73
N LEU A 62 -5.59 -19.17 19.80
CA LEU A 62 -5.19 -20.38 19.08
C LEU A 62 -5.76 -21.66 19.76
N ASN A 63 -5.62 -21.76 21.08
CA ASN A 63 -6.03 -22.93 21.86
C ASN A 63 -7.55 -23.09 21.93
N SER A 64 -8.32 -22.01 22.02
CA SER A 64 -9.79 -22.06 22.17
C SER A 64 -10.54 -22.60 20.95
N ARG A 65 -9.85 -22.89 19.84
CA ARG A 65 -10.40 -23.50 18.62
C ARG A 65 -9.58 -24.73 18.17
N ASP A 66 -8.80 -25.30 19.10
CA ASP A 66 -7.94 -26.48 18.92
C ASP A 66 -7.00 -26.42 17.70
N ARG A 67 -6.56 -25.20 17.35
CA ARG A 67 -6.09 -24.89 15.99
C ARG A 67 -4.58 -24.66 15.92
N ARG A 68 -3.88 -25.63 15.32
CA ARG A 68 -2.42 -25.56 15.10
C ARG A 68 -2.07 -24.57 13.98
N PRO A 69 -1.01 -23.73 14.13
CA PRO A 69 -0.55 -22.80 13.09
C PRO A 69 -0.23 -23.50 11.76
N ARG A 70 -0.71 -22.93 10.65
CA ARG A 70 -0.61 -23.54 9.31
C ARG A 70 0.72 -23.18 8.65
N LYS A 71 1.70 -24.10 8.70
CA LYS A 71 3.01 -23.95 8.03
C LYS A 71 2.89 -23.56 6.56
N SER A 72 1.90 -24.09 5.83
CA SER A 72 1.65 -23.76 4.41
C SER A 72 1.10 -22.34 4.15
N LEU A 73 0.76 -21.59 5.20
CA LEU A 73 0.41 -20.17 5.14
C LEU A 73 1.50 -19.27 5.75
N GLY A 74 2.64 -19.80 6.18
CA GLY A 74 3.71 -19.02 6.81
C GLY A 74 3.31 -18.36 8.14
N GLN A 75 2.32 -18.92 8.85
CA GLN A 75 1.76 -18.33 10.07
C GLN A 75 2.76 -18.36 11.25
N HIS A 76 3.31 -17.18 11.58
CA HIS A 76 4.12 -16.90 12.75
C HIS A 76 3.50 -15.72 13.52
N TYR A 77 2.83 -16.02 14.64
CA TYR A 77 2.10 -15.02 15.43
C TYR A 77 3.05 -14.29 16.38
N MET A 78 2.96 -12.95 16.42
CA MET A 78 3.74 -12.12 17.34
C MET A 78 3.29 -12.36 18.79
N LEU A 79 4.24 -12.59 19.68
CA LEU A 79 4.04 -12.79 21.12
C LEU A 79 4.33 -11.54 21.95
N ASN A 80 5.20 -10.64 21.47
CA ASN A 80 5.53 -9.39 22.17
C ASN A 80 4.76 -8.21 21.57
N SER A 81 3.86 -7.61 22.38
CA SER A 81 3.09 -6.41 22.03
C SER A 81 3.95 -5.18 21.75
N GLU A 82 5.14 -5.07 22.35
CA GLU A 82 6.06 -3.94 22.12
C GLU A 82 6.49 -3.87 20.66
N ILE A 83 6.60 -4.99 19.96
CA ILE A 83 6.92 -5.01 18.52
C ILE A 83 5.74 -4.49 17.68
N ASN A 84 4.50 -4.68 18.13
CA ASN A 84 3.32 -4.07 17.50
C ASN A 84 3.28 -2.54 17.77
N GLU A 85 3.66 -2.10 18.98
CA GLU A 85 3.83 -0.67 19.28
C GLU A 85 4.98 -0.05 18.46
N HIS A 86 6.12 -0.74 18.30
CA HIS A 86 7.21 -0.31 17.40
C HIS A 86 6.80 -0.27 15.92
N LEU A 87 6.00 -1.22 15.43
CA LEU A 87 5.46 -1.19 14.06
C LEU A 87 4.58 0.05 13.81
N ALA A 88 3.68 0.36 14.75
CA ALA A 88 2.82 1.55 14.66
C ALA A 88 3.61 2.85 14.85
N SER A 89 4.65 2.86 15.70
CA SER A 89 5.53 4.02 15.90
C SER A 89 6.45 4.27 14.71
N ALA A 90 6.92 3.21 14.04
CA ALA A 90 7.78 3.31 12.86
C ALA A 90 7.04 3.87 11.63
N ALA A 91 5.71 3.77 11.60
CA ALA A 91 4.83 4.36 10.59
C ALA A 91 4.17 5.68 11.05
N ASP A 92 4.63 6.27 12.17
CA ASP A 92 4.04 7.47 12.79
C ASP A 92 2.50 7.46 12.82
N ILE A 93 1.87 6.40 13.36
CA ILE A 93 0.41 6.26 13.27
C ILE A 93 -0.29 7.36 14.07
N GLN A 94 -1.02 8.22 13.35
CA GLN A 94 -1.77 9.34 13.89
C GLN A 94 -3.29 9.10 13.82
N LYS A 95 -4.02 9.74 14.74
CA LYS A 95 -5.48 9.68 14.77
C LYS A 95 -6.07 10.19 13.44
N GLY A 96 -6.86 9.34 12.78
CA GLY A 96 -7.45 9.62 11.46
C GLY A 96 -6.60 9.16 10.27
N ASP A 97 -5.47 8.49 10.48
CA ASP A 97 -4.81 7.72 9.41
C ASP A 97 -5.73 6.60 8.91
N VAL A 98 -5.60 6.27 7.61
CA VAL A 98 -6.18 5.05 7.01
C VAL A 98 -5.04 4.07 6.79
N VAL A 99 -5.16 2.85 7.32
CA VAL A 99 -4.08 1.86 7.34
C VAL A 99 -4.52 0.57 6.66
N LEU A 100 -3.69 0.05 5.77
CA LEU A 100 -3.78 -1.33 5.27
C LEU A 100 -2.95 -2.24 6.19
N GLU A 101 -3.58 -3.30 6.70
CA GLU A 101 -2.93 -4.40 7.43
C GLU A 101 -3.04 -5.69 6.60
N ILE A 102 -1.94 -6.43 6.47
CA ILE A 102 -1.86 -7.64 5.64
C ILE A 102 -1.52 -8.81 6.57
N GLY A 103 -2.45 -9.77 6.71
CA GLY A 103 -2.31 -10.91 7.62
C GLY A 103 -2.46 -10.55 9.11
N PRO A 104 -3.59 -9.93 9.55
CA PRO A 104 -3.83 -9.59 10.95
C PRO A 104 -3.76 -10.79 11.92
N GLY A 105 -4.00 -12.02 11.46
CA GLY A 105 -3.91 -13.22 12.29
C GLY A 105 -4.86 -13.20 13.50
N THR A 106 -4.31 -13.04 14.71
CA THR A 106 -5.09 -12.90 15.95
C THR A 106 -5.58 -11.47 16.23
N GLY A 107 -5.18 -10.49 15.40
CA GLY A 107 -5.61 -9.09 15.51
C GLY A 107 -4.83 -8.24 16.52
N SER A 108 -3.64 -8.68 16.95
CA SER A 108 -2.87 -7.98 17.98
C SER A 108 -2.20 -6.70 17.45
N LEU A 109 -1.75 -6.69 16.19
CA LEU A 109 -1.32 -5.45 15.52
C LEU A 109 -2.53 -4.55 15.19
N THR A 110 -3.62 -5.11 14.65
CA THR A 110 -4.92 -4.44 14.47
C THR A 110 -5.36 -3.67 15.73
N ASN A 111 -5.21 -4.26 16.91
CA ASN A 111 -5.52 -3.64 18.20
C ASN A 111 -4.68 -2.36 18.44
N VAL A 112 -3.37 -2.40 18.19
CA VAL A 112 -2.50 -1.22 18.35
C VAL A 112 -2.88 -0.12 17.37
N LEU A 113 -3.12 -0.47 16.09
CA LEU A 113 -3.49 0.50 15.05
C LEU A 113 -4.82 1.22 15.35
N ILE A 114 -5.85 0.48 15.79
CA ILE A 114 -7.15 1.06 16.19
C ILE A 114 -7.01 1.92 17.44
N ASN A 115 -6.19 1.51 18.43
CA ASN A 115 -5.96 2.32 19.63
C ASN A 115 -5.13 3.60 19.35
N GLY A 116 -4.32 3.62 18.30
CA GLY A 116 -3.72 4.84 17.73
C GLY A 116 -4.74 5.77 17.04
N GLY A 117 -5.99 5.32 16.88
CA GLY A 117 -7.07 6.08 16.26
C GLY A 117 -7.10 6.00 14.73
N ALA A 118 -6.51 4.97 14.13
CA ALA A 118 -6.55 4.73 12.69
C ALA A 118 -7.82 3.95 12.26
N THR A 119 -8.23 4.15 11.01
CA THR A 119 -9.22 3.30 10.31
C THR A 119 -8.47 2.20 9.56
N VAL A 120 -8.67 0.93 9.93
CA VAL A 120 -7.90 -0.20 9.40
C VAL A 120 -8.69 -0.98 8.34
N LEU A 121 -8.07 -1.22 7.18
CA LEU A 121 -8.44 -2.25 6.23
C LEU A 121 -7.52 -3.46 6.45
N ALA A 122 -8.05 -4.55 7.01
CA ALA A 122 -7.29 -5.77 7.21
C ALA A 122 -7.62 -6.80 6.11
N ILE A 123 -6.61 -7.32 5.42
CA ILE A 123 -6.74 -8.36 4.40
C ILE A 123 -6.14 -9.67 4.92
N GLU A 124 -6.98 -10.68 5.09
CA GLU A 124 -6.61 -11.98 5.66
C GLU A 124 -7.04 -13.13 4.76
N LYS A 125 -6.17 -14.12 4.60
CA LYS A 125 -6.34 -15.27 3.71
C LYS A 125 -6.94 -16.48 4.42
N ASP A 126 -6.78 -16.58 5.74
CA ASP A 126 -7.34 -17.67 6.54
C ASP A 126 -8.75 -17.31 7.05
N PRO A 127 -9.83 -17.99 6.58
CA PRO A 127 -11.20 -17.68 7.01
C PRO A 127 -11.43 -17.79 8.52
N HIS A 128 -10.60 -18.57 9.24
CA HIS A 128 -10.72 -18.70 10.69
C HIS A 128 -10.16 -17.48 11.43
N MET A 129 -9.11 -16.86 10.87
CA MET A 129 -8.54 -15.61 11.38
C MET A 129 -9.45 -14.43 11.03
N VAL A 130 -10.04 -14.41 9.83
CA VAL A 130 -11.11 -13.46 9.48
C VAL A 130 -12.27 -13.52 10.49
N ALA A 131 -12.77 -14.72 10.80
CA ALA A 131 -13.85 -14.88 11.78
C ALA A 131 -13.44 -14.38 13.17
N LEU A 132 -12.23 -14.75 13.63
CA LEU A 132 -11.71 -14.36 14.93
C LEU A 132 -11.50 -12.85 15.07
N VAL A 133 -10.94 -12.20 14.05
CA VAL A 133 -10.72 -10.74 14.04
C VAL A 133 -12.05 -9.99 13.97
N ARG A 134 -13.01 -10.43 13.14
CA ARG A 134 -14.37 -9.85 13.11
C ARG A 134 -15.10 -9.98 14.46
N GLU A 135 -14.87 -11.06 15.20
CA GLU A 135 -15.42 -11.30 16.54
C GLU A 135 -14.71 -10.44 17.61
N ARG A 136 -13.36 -10.42 17.63
CA ARG A 136 -12.53 -9.61 18.56
C ARG A 136 -12.86 -8.11 18.48
N PHE A 137 -13.30 -7.63 17.32
CA PHE A 137 -13.58 -6.21 17.05
C PHE A 137 -15.02 -5.93 16.58
N ALA A 138 -15.99 -6.78 16.94
CA ALA A 138 -17.39 -6.63 16.49
C ALA A 138 -18.02 -5.26 16.81
N ASP A 139 -17.64 -4.65 17.94
CA ASP A 139 -18.07 -3.30 18.36
C ASP A 139 -17.36 -2.15 17.61
N SER A 140 -16.33 -2.44 16.81
CA SER A 140 -15.46 -1.42 16.21
C SER A 140 -15.94 -0.99 14.82
N GLN A 141 -16.26 0.30 14.68
CA GLN A 141 -16.49 0.93 13.38
C GLN A 141 -15.19 1.31 12.65
N CYS A 142 -14.02 1.13 13.28
CA CYS A 142 -12.72 1.51 12.73
C CYS A 142 -11.99 0.35 12.03
N LEU A 143 -12.67 -0.76 11.73
CA LEU A 143 -12.09 -1.95 11.09
C LEU A 143 -12.97 -2.50 9.97
N LYS A 144 -12.36 -2.76 8.81
CA LYS A 144 -12.95 -3.52 7.69
C LYS A 144 -12.06 -4.73 7.41
N VAL A 145 -12.61 -5.94 7.53
CA VAL A 145 -11.86 -7.20 7.31
C VAL A 145 -12.29 -7.87 6.01
N LEU A 146 -11.37 -8.03 5.06
CA LEU A 146 -11.56 -8.76 3.80
C LEU A 146 -10.96 -10.17 3.88
N GLN A 147 -11.65 -11.15 3.26
CA GLN A 147 -11.21 -12.54 3.18
C GLN A 147 -10.62 -12.83 1.79
N GLU A 148 -9.40 -12.36 1.55
CA GLU A 148 -8.76 -12.42 0.22
C GLU A 148 -7.29 -12.82 0.31
N ASP A 149 -6.80 -13.47 -0.77
CA ASP A 149 -5.38 -13.75 -0.95
C ASP A 149 -4.69 -12.45 -1.40
N PHE A 150 -3.91 -11.79 -0.54
CA PHE A 150 -3.39 -10.44 -0.83
C PHE A 150 -2.68 -10.33 -2.19
N VAL A 151 -1.90 -11.34 -2.56
CA VAL A 151 -1.13 -11.40 -3.82
C VAL A 151 -2.05 -11.51 -5.06
N LYS A 152 -3.36 -11.69 -4.87
CA LYS A 152 -4.39 -11.80 -5.92
C LYS A 152 -5.54 -10.80 -5.75
N CYS A 153 -5.52 -9.97 -4.70
CA CYS A 153 -6.60 -9.03 -4.41
C CYS A 153 -6.45 -7.73 -5.21
N HIS A 154 -7.58 -7.07 -5.52
CA HIS A 154 -7.57 -5.77 -6.18
C HIS A 154 -7.39 -4.65 -5.13
N VAL A 155 -6.25 -4.68 -4.41
CA VAL A 155 -5.97 -3.78 -3.26
C VAL A 155 -6.21 -2.30 -3.59
N ARG A 156 -5.82 -1.85 -4.79
CA ARG A 156 -6.08 -0.49 -5.28
C ARG A 156 -7.57 -0.13 -5.21
N SER A 157 -8.45 -0.96 -5.75
CA SER A 157 -9.90 -0.72 -5.75
C SER A 157 -10.49 -0.71 -4.33
N HIS A 158 -10.03 -1.60 -3.46
CA HIS A 158 -10.45 -1.65 -2.05
C HIS A 158 -10.02 -0.40 -1.27
N MET A 159 -8.81 0.10 -1.54
CA MET A 159 -8.27 1.32 -0.92
C MET A 159 -8.96 2.58 -1.42
N CYS A 160 -9.17 2.74 -2.75
CA CYS A 160 -9.91 3.89 -3.28
C CYS A 160 -11.31 3.99 -2.68
N SER A 161 -12.06 2.88 -2.66
CA SER A 161 -13.41 2.82 -2.07
C SER A 161 -13.43 3.18 -0.57
N LEU A 162 -12.40 2.81 0.19
CA LEU A 162 -12.29 3.20 1.60
C LEU A 162 -11.91 4.68 1.75
N LEU A 163 -10.91 5.15 1.01
CA LEU A 163 -10.45 6.54 1.03
C LEU A 163 -11.55 7.52 0.62
N GLU A 164 -12.34 7.19 -0.41
CA GLU A 164 -13.55 7.95 -0.79
C GLU A 164 -14.54 8.05 0.38
N SER A 165 -14.83 6.93 1.05
CA SER A 165 -15.78 6.92 2.18
C SER A 165 -15.31 7.79 3.35
N VAL A 166 -14.00 7.85 3.62
CA VAL A 166 -13.41 8.67 4.68
C VAL A 166 -13.27 10.14 4.26
N ALA A 167 -12.85 10.42 3.02
CA ALA A 167 -12.57 11.77 2.52
C ALA A 167 -13.80 12.69 2.55
N THR A 168 -15.01 12.14 2.38
CA THR A 168 -16.28 12.87 2.53
C THR A 168 -16.46 13.54 3.89
N SER A 169 -15.72 13.10 4.92
CA SER A 169 -15.75 13.68 6.27
C SER A 169 -14.69 14.76 6.53
N CYS A 170 -13.59 14.77 5.76
CA CYS A 170 -12.35 15.47 6.14
C CYS A 170 -11.76 16.41 5.05
N GLY A 171 -12.34 16.49 3.86
CA GLY A 171 -12.07 17.59 2.90
C GLY A 171 -10.75 17.57 2.12
N ARG A 172 -9.83 16.63 2.40
CA ARG A 172 -8.70 16.28 1.53
C ARG A 172 -8.49 14.75 1.53
N PRO A 173 -8.11 14.14 0.40
CA PRO A 173 -7.59 12.78 0.42
C PRO A 173 -6.24 12.78 1.14
N ARG A 174 -6.18 12.12 2.29
CA ARG A 174 -4.93 11.80 3.00
C ARG A 174 -4.43 10.46 2.44
N LEU A 175 -3.16 10.38 2.05
CA LEU A 175 -2.56 9.11 1.67
C LEU A 175 -2.68 8.12 2.84
N ALA A 176 -2.94 6.86 2.52
CA ALA A 176 -2.95 5.78 3.49
C ALA A 176 -1.52 5.38 3.90
N LYS A 177 -1.43 4.50 4.88
CA LYS A 177 -0.19 3.80 5.26
C LYS A 177 -0.40 2.30 5.17
N VAL A 178 0.69 1.53 5.10
CA VAL A 178 0.65 0.07 5.28
C VAL A 178 1.44 -0.27 6.53
N VAL A 179 0.87 -1.07 7.44
CA VAL A 179 1.58 -1.60 8.61
C VAL A 179 1.23 -3.06 8.77
N ALA A 180 2.21 -3.96 8.61
CA ALA A 180 1.93 -5.41 8.59
C ALA A 180 3.08 -6.31 9.07
N ASN A 181 2.71 -7.36 9.81
CA ASN A 181 3.55 -8.53 10.09
C ASN A 181 3.22 -9.63 9.06
N ILE A 182 3.86 -9.59 7.88
CA ILE A 182 3.45 -10.43 6.75
C ILE A 182 4.06 -11.83 6.79
N PRO A 183 3.36 -12.86 6.27
CA PRO A 183 3.95 -14.17 6.03
C PRO A 183 5.20 -14.07 5.16
N PHE A 184 6.33 -14.56 5.67
CA PHE A 184 7.65 -14.34 5.05
C PHE A 184 7.75 -14.83 3.59
N ASN A 185 6.96 -15.85 3.21
CA ASN A 185 6.92 -16.41 1.87
C ASN A 185 6.24 -15.54 0.80
N ILE A 186 5.60 -14.42 1.16
CA ILE A 186 4.99 -13.48 0.19
C ILE A 186 5.72 -12.12 0.09
N SER A 187 6.78 -11.91 0.88
CA SER A 187 7.47 -10.62 1.03
C SER A 187 7.76 -9.89 -0.28
N THR A 188 8.39 -10.56 -1.25
CA THR A 188 8.78 -9.97 -2.54
C THR A 188 7.58 -9.51 -3.36
N GLU A 189 6.47 -10.25 -3.34
CA GLU A 189 5.28 -9.91 -4.13
C GLU A 189 4.43 -8.84 -3.43
N VAL A 190 4.40 -8.81 -2.09
CA VAL A 190 3.83 -7.70 -1.32
C VAL A 190 4.54 -6.38 -1.67
N ILE A 191 5.88 -6.39 -1.67
CA ILE A 191 6.71 -5.22 -2.03
C ILE A 191 6.45 -4.78 -3.48
N LYS A 192 6.44 -5.71 -4.44
CA LYS A 192 6.14 -5.41 -5.85
C LYS A 192 4.75 -4.80 -6.07
N LEU A 193 3.75 -5.21 -5.30
CA LEU A 193 2.39 -4.70 -5.40
C LEU A 193 2.26 -3.32 -4.76
N LEU A 194 2.90 -3.08 -3.61
CA LEU A 194 2.71 -1.87 -2.81
C LEU A 194 3.56 -0.67 -3.23
N LEU A 195 4.86 -0.84 -3.47
CA LEU A 195 5.74 0.33 -3.67
C LEU A 195 5.34 1.22 -4.88
N PRO A 196 4.84 0.68 -6.01
CA PRO A 196 4.34 1.51 -7.11
C PRO A 196 3.04 2.29 -6.84
N MET A 197 2.47 2.19 -5.63
CA MET A 197 1.21 2.81 -5.24
C MET A 197 1.42 4.08 -4.36
N GLY A 198 2.46 4.87 -4.63
CA GLY A 198 2.73 6.14 -3.92
C GLY A 198 1.57 7.15 -3.96
N ASP A 199 0.72 7.07 -4.99
CA ASP A 199 -0.52 7.85 -5.15
C ASP A 199 -1.66 7.42 -4.19
N ILE A 200 -1.50 6.29 -3.49
CA ILE A 200 -2.44 5.79 -2.48
C ILE A 200 -1.80 5.71 -1.10
N PHE A 201 -0.52 5.33 -1.00
CA PHE A 201 0.19 5.19 0.28
C PHE A 201 1.37 6.16 0.38
N SER A 202 1.54 6.82 1.52
CA SER A 202 2.75 7.61 1.80
C SER A 202 3.91 6.76 2.29
N GLU A 203 3.59 5.64 2.95
CA GLU A 203 4.57 4.82 3.66
C GLU A 203 4.11 3.37 3.80
N VAL A 204 5.06 2.44 3.68
CA VAL A 204 4.87 1.00 3.85
C VAL A 204 5.84 0.50 4.91
N VAL A 205 5.33 0.11 6.09
CA VAL A 205 6.11 -0.46 7.19
C VAL A 205 5.80 -1.95 7.34
N LEU A 206 6.83 -2.78 7.22
CA LEU A 206 6.70 -4.23 7.20
C LEU A 206 7.66 -4.87 8.19
N LEU A 207 7.19 -5.90 8.88
CA LEU A 207 8.08 -6.86 9.53
C LEU A 207 8.40 -7.98 8.52
N LEU A 208 9.70 -8.13 8.21
CA LEU A 208 10.25 -9.08 7.25
C LEU A 208 11.29 -10.00 7.91
N GLN A 209 11.74 -11.06 7.24
CA GLN A 209 12.95 -11.78 7.64
C GLN A 209 14.16 -10.85 7.58
N GLU A 210 15.08 -10.94 8.54
CA GLU A 210 16.23 -10.04 8.65
C GLU A 210 17.12 -10.03 7.40
N GLU A 211 17.46 -11.20 6.85
CA GLU A 211 18.21 -11.31 5.58
C GLU A 211 17.52 -10.58 4.42
N THR A 212 16.18 -10.67 4.36
CA THR A 212 15.40 -9.98 3.34
C THR A 212 15.34 -8.48 3.60
N ALA A 213 15.18 -8.04 4.85
CA ALA A 213 15.24 -6.63 5.24
C ALA A 213 16.59 -5.98 4.88
N LEU A 214 17.70 -6.59 5.32
CA LEU A 214 19.05 -6.13 4.98
C LEU A 214 19.24 -6.06 3.47
N ARG A 215 18.91 -7.12 2.71
CA ARG A 215 19.03 -7.13 1.24
C ARG A 215 18.19 -6.05 0.54
N LEU A 216 17.10 -5.56 1.14
CA LEU A 216 16.23 -4.53 0.54
C LEU A 216 16.70 -3.10 0.88
N VAL A 217 17.21 -2.89 2.10
CA VAL A 217 17.65 -1.57 2.59
C VAL A 217 19.12 -1.30 2.26
N GLU A 218 20.02 -2.25 2.52
CA GLU A 218 21.47 -2.08 2.39
C GLU A 218 21.93 -2.21 0.92
N SER A 219 21.52 -1.24 0.10
CA SER A 219 21.95 -1.06 -1.30
C SER A 219 23.39 -0.56 -1.45
N SER A 220 24.08 -0.28 -0.34
CA SER A 220 25.37 0.41 -0.27
C SER A 220 26.57 -0.40 -0.79
N ILE A 221 26.41 -1.70 -1.02
CA ILE A 221 27.53 -2.60 -1.34
C ILE A 221 27.36 -3.25 -2.72
N ARG A 222 28.30 -2.97 -3.64
CA ARG A 222 28.51 -3.65 -4.93
C ARG A 222 28.87 -5.13 -4.74
N THR A 223 27.90 -5.93 -4.32
CA THR A 223 28.07 -7.30 -3.82
C THR A 223 27.35 -8.33 -4.68
N SER A 224 27.67 -9.60 -4.44
CA SER A 224 26.95 -10.72 -5.01
C SER A 224 25.45 -10.71 -4.76
N GLU A 225 24.93 -9.93 -3.80
CA GLU A 225 23.51 -9.90 -3.39
C GLU A 225 22.69 -8.75 -3.95
N TYR A 226 23.27 -7.88 -4.78
CA TYR A 226 22.51 -6.85 -5.50
C TYR A 226 21.65 -7.48 -6.62
N ARG A 227 20.39 -7.04 -6.76
CA ARG A 227 19.35 -7.67 -7.61
C ARG A 227 18.42 -6.62 -8.24
N PRO A 228 17.59 -6.99 -9.25
CA PRO A 228 16.54 -6.12 -9.77
C PRO A 228 15.58 -5.55 -8.70
N ILE A 229 15.36 -6.27 -7.60
CA ILE A 229 14.50 -5.79 -6.49
C ILE A 229 15.12 -4.59 -5.75
N ASN A 230 16.45 -4.46 -5.68
CA ASN A 230 17.11 -3.29 -5.10
C ASN A 230 16.81 -2.03 -5.92
N ILE A 231 16.97 -2.12 -7.24
CA ILE A 231 16.63 -1.05 -8.17
C ILE A 231 15.14 -0.69 -8.09
N PHE A 232 14.26 -1.70 -8.01
CA PHE A 232 12.83 -1.51 -7.84
C PHE A 232 12.47 -0.76 -6.54
N VAL A 233 13.02 -1.18 -5.41
CA VAL A 233 12.80 -0.53 -4.10
C VAL A 233 13.23 0.93 -4.13
N ASN A 234 14.46 1.21 -4.57
CA ASN A 234 15.03 2.56 -4.55
C ASN A 234 14.39 3.50 -5.61
N PHE A 235 13.82 2.96 -6.68
CA PHE A 235 13.06 3.73 -7.67
C PHE A 235 11.74 4.26 -7.10
N TYR A 236 10.99 3.41 -6.38
CA TYR A 236 9.64 3.75 -5.88
C TYR A 236 9.62 4.28 -4.43
N SER A 237 10.70 4.11 -3.68
CA SER A 237 10.72 4.44 -2.25
C SER A 237 12.11 4.82 -1.75
N ASP A 238 12.16 5.41 -0.56
CA ASP A 238 13.37 5.49 0.27
C ASP A 238 13.27 4.41 1.37
N PRO A 239 14.11 3.35 1.33
CA PRO A 239 14.07 2.24 2.29
C PRO A 239 14.88 2.54 3.56
N GLU A 240 14.39 2.12 4.72
CA GLU A 240 15.05 2.29 6.01
C GLU A 240 14.88 1.06 6.92
N TYR A 241 15.97 0.63 7.57
CA TYR A 241 15.95 -0.46 8.55
C TYR A 241 15.72 0.15 9.95
N LYS A 242 14.60 -0.19 10.59
CA LYS A 242 14.17 0.45 11.85
C LYS A 242 14.62 -0.33 13.09
N LEU A 243 14.43 -1.65 13.11
CA LEU A 243 14.66 -2.46 14.31
C LEU A 243 14.83 -3.96 13.99
N LYS A 244 15.84 -4.62 14.58
CA LYS A 244 15.95 -6.09 14.60
C LYS A 244 14.96 -6.70 15.60
N VAL A 245 14.25 -7.75 15.21
CA VAL A 245 13.27 -8.46 16.04
C VAL A 245 13.69 -9.93 16.22
N PRO A 246 14.01 -10.37 17.46
CA PRO A 246 14.38 -11.75 17.74
C PRO A 246 13.28 -12.76 17.38
N ARG A 247 13.68 -13.88 16.74
CA ARG A 247 12.77 -14.99 16.38
C ARG A 247 12.05 -15.63 17.57
N SER A 248 12.56 -15.47 18.79
CA SER A 248 11.94 -15.94 20.04
C SER A 248 10.64 -15.21 20.39
N TYR A 249 10.34 -14.07 19.77
CA TYR A 249 9.08 -13.32 19.98
C TYR A 249 7.92 -13.83 19.10
N PHE A 250 8.01 -15.03 18.52
CA PHE A 250 7.00 -15.58 17.61
C PHE A 250 6.57 -17.00 17.99
N PHE A 251 5.29 -17.31 17.76
CA PHE A 251 4.77 -18.68 17.83
C PHE A 251 4.10 -19.12 16.51
N PRO A 252 4.52 -20.24 15.89
CA PRO A 252 5.72 -21.01 16.19
C PRO A 252 6.97 -20.15 15.93
N GLN A 253 8.08 -20.45 16.58
CA GLN A 253 9.34 -19.75 16.32
C GLN A 253 9.82 -20.02 14.87
N PRO A 254 10.12 -18.97 14.07
CA PRO A 254 10.72 -19.12 12.74
C PRO A 254 12.21 -19.51 12.84
N ASN A 255 12.75 -20.00 11.72
CA ASN A 255 14.16 -20.42 11.66
C ASN A 255 15.15 -19.24 11.77
N VAL A 256 14.75 -18.06 11.28
CA VAL A 256 15.58 -16.83 11.20
C VAL A 256 14.96 -15.71 12.01
N ASP A 257 15.78 -14.74 12.43
CA ASP A 257 15.32 -13.48 13.00
C ASP A 257 14.58 -12.62 11.96
N ALA A 258 13.87 -11.62 12.46
CA ALA A 258 13.10 -10.68 11.66
C ALA A 258 13.61 -9.24 11.85
N ALA A 259 13.09 -8.31 11.06
CA ALA A 259 13.33 -6.88 11.24
C ALA A 259 12.13 -6.05 10.78
N ILE A 260 11.92 -4.91 11.41
CA ILE A 260 11.02 -3.86 10.93
C ILE A 260 11.78 -3.01 9.92
N VAL A 261 11.21 -2.85 8.73
CA VAL A 261 11.65 -1.91 7.70
C VAL A 261 10.53 -0.95 7.36
N ALA A 262 10.91 0.28 7.00
CA ALA A 262 10.02 1.28 6.42
C ALA A 262 10.43 1.55 4.97
N PHE A 263 9.43 1.83 4.13
CA PHE A 263 9.60 2.33 2.77
C PHE A 263 8.73 3.57 2.64
N LYS A 264 9.35 4.76 2.70
CA LYS A 264 8.66 6.02 2.38
C LYS A 264 8.45 6.05 0.88
N LEU A 265 7.20 6.12 0.41
CA LEU A 265 6.91 6.05 -1.02
C LEU A 265 7.10 7.40 -1.71
N LYS A 266 7.66 7.36 -2.91
CA LYS A 266 7.84 8.50 -3.80
C LYS A 266 6.56 8.77 -4.58
N GLN A 267 6.22 10.04 -4.77
CA GLN A 267 5.19 10.46 -5.73
C GLN A 267 5.71 10.34 -7.17
N ALA A 268 4.81 10.43 -8.16
CA ALA A 268 5.16 10.23 -9.56
C ALA A 268 6.19 11.27 -10.07
N GLU A 269 6.18 12.45 -9.47
CA GLU A 269 7.08 13.58 -9.74
C GLU A 269 8.47 13.40 -9.09
N GLU A 270 8.59 12.51 -8.09
CA GLU A 270 9.84 12.16 -7.39
C GLU A 270 10.53 10.93 -8.01
N TYR A 271 9.89 10.24 -8.96
CA TYR A 271 10.49 9.07 -9.63
C TYR A 271 11.69 9.46 -10.51
N PRO A 272 12.74 8.60 -10.59
CA PRO A 272 13.86 8.84 -11.48
C PRO A 272 13.42 9.01 -12.94
N SER A 273 13.82 10.12 -13.56
CA SER A 273 13.40 10.49 -14.91
C SER A 273 13.83 9.45 -15.95
N VAL A 274 12.88 8.63 -16.43
CA VAL A 274 13.08 7.63 -17.50
C VAL A 274 12.00 7.76 -18.57
N SER A 275 12.37 7.55 -19.84
CA SER A 275 11.42 7.69 -20.97
C SER A 275 10.23 6.73 -20.92
N SER A 276 10.38 5.58 -20.25
CA SER A 276 9.27 4.72 -19.83
C SER A 276 9.69 3.81 -18.68
N VAL A 277 8.90 3.81 -17.60
CA VAL A 277 9.10 2.94 -16.44
C VAL A 277 9.06 1.46 -16.82
N LYS A 278 8.25 1.10 -17.84
CA LYS A 278 8.13 -0.28 -18.34
C LYS A 278 9.37 -0.74 -19.10
N SER A 279 9.96 0.11 -19.96
CA SER A 279 11.21 -0.24 -20.64
C SER A 279 12.39 -0.24 -19.68
N PHE A 280 12.42 0.69 -18.72
CA PHE A 280 13.44 0.74 -17.66
C PHE A 280 13.50 -0.58 -16.89
N PHE A 281 12.38 -1.05 -16.30
CA PHE A 281 12.38 -2.33 -15.59
C PHE A 281 12.58 -3.55 -16.52
N SER A 282 12.22 -3.47 -17.80
CA SER A 282 12.57 -4.52 -18.78
C SER A 282 14.08 -4.61 -19.01
N MET A 283 14.76 -3.47 -19.12
CA MET A 283 16.22 -3.38 -19.25
C MET A 283 16.94 -3.83 -17.96
N VAL A 284 16.46 -3.40 -16.80
CA VAL A 284 17.01 -3.82 -15.50
C VAL A 284 16.89 -5.34 -15.33
N ASN A 285 15.72 -5.94 -15.55
CA ASN A 285 15.59 -7.41 -15.48
C ASN A 285 16.48 -8.11 -16.53
N SER A 286 16.56 -7.56 -17.74
CA SER A 286 17.45 -8.06 -18.80
C SER A 286 18.92 -8.09 -18.40
N ALA A 287 19.40 -7.06 -17.68
CA ALA A 287 20.77 -6.97 -17.20
C ALA A 287 21.16 -8.17 -16.32
N PHE A 288 20.32 -8.50 -15.33
CA PHE A 288 20.59 -9.55 -14.33
C PHE A 288 20.29 -10.98 -14.80
N ASN A 289 19.74 -11.19 -16.01
CA ASN A 289 19.42 -12.53 -16.54
C ASN A 289 20.64 -13.48 -16.66
N GLY A 290 21.87 -12.94 -16.71
CA GLY A 290 23.09 -13.75 -16.83
C GLY A 290 24.03 -13.58 -15.64
N LYS A 291 24.13 -14.59 -14.77
CA LYS A 291 25.10 -14.61 -13.66
C LYS A 291 26.52 -14.29 -14.18
N ARG A 292 27.15 -13.26 -13.60
CA ARG A 292 28.52 -12.78 -13.90
C ARG A 292 28.74 -12.21 -15.31
N LYS A 293 27.70 -12.05 -16.15
CA LYS A 293 27.83 -11.44 -17.49
C LYS A 293 28.06 -9.92 -17.38
N MET A 294 28.86 -9.40 -18.31
CA MET A 294 28.99 -7.95 -18.53
C MET A 294 27.69 -7.38 -19.12
N LEU A 295 27.34 -6.14 -18.80
CA LEU A 295 26.11 -5.47 -19.27
C LEU A 295 25.97 -5.51 -20.80
N ARG A 296 27.05 -5.19 -21.51
CA ARG A 296 27.19 -5.31 -22.97
C ARG A 296 26.96 -6.70 -23.58
N ARG A 297 26.83 -7.75 -22.76
CA ARG A 297 26.45 -9.13 -23.12
C ARG A 297 25.07 -9.54 -22.59
N SER A 298 24.57 -8.89 -21.54
CA SER A 298 23.20 -9.08 -21.03
C SER A 298 22.14 -8.27 -21.78
N LEU A 299 22.53 -7.17 -22.45
CA LEU A 299 21.59 -6.22 -23.09
C LEU A 299 21.59 -6.29 -24.63
N GLN A 300 22.26 -7.26 -25.25
CA GLN A 300 22.44 -7.35 -26.72
C GLN A 300 21.13 -7.56 -27.52
N HIS A 301 20.02 -7.89 -26.86
CA HIS A 301 18.68 -7.97 -27.45
C HIS A 301 17.89 -6.65 -27.36
N ILE A 302 18.46 -5.61 -26.75
CA ILE A 302 17.86 -4.27 -26.62
C ILE A 302 18.56 -3.28 -27.57
N SER A 303 19.88 -3.39 -27.71
CA SER A 303 20.71 -2.46 -28.50
C SER A 303 22.05 -3.13 -28.86
N THR A 304 22.78 -2.56 -29.83
CA THR A 304 24.07 -3.09 -30.26
C THR A 304 25.14 -2.96 -29.17
N THR A 305 26.14 -3.83 -29.21
CA THR A 305 27.26 -3.79 -28.24
C THR A 305 28.00 -2.45 -28.25
N LEU A 306 28.13 -1.78 -29.41
CA LEU A 306 28.80 -0.49 -29.53
C LEU A 306 28.01 0.66 -28.88
N GLU A 307 26.69 0.67 -29.02
CA GLU A 307 25.81 1.63 -28.34
C GLU A 307 25.82 1.43 -26.82
N ILE A 308 25.75 0.17 -26.35
CA ILE A 308 25.81 -0.15 -24.92
C ILE A 308 27.18 0.25 -24.33
N GLU A 309 28.29 0.00 -25.04
CA GLU A 309 29.63 0.40 -24.57
C GLU A 309 29.77 1.92 -24.49
N LYS A 310 29.27 2.68 -25.48
CA LYS A 310 29.20 4.16 -25.43
C LYS A 310 28.28 4.69 -24.32
N ALA A 311 27.15 4.03 -24.06
CA ALA A 311 26.21 4.42 -23.01
C ALA A 311 26.77 4.14 -21.61
N LEU A 312 27.60 3.10 -21.45
CA LEU A 312 28.38 2.86 -20.24
C LEU A 312 29.45 3.94 -20.06
N GLU A 313 30.22 4.27 -21.11
CA GLU A 313 31.23 5.33 -21.10
C GLU A 313 30.63 6.70 -20.72
N PHE A 314 29.49 7.08 -21.32
CA PHE A 314 28.75 8.30 -20.99
C PHE A 314 28.24 8.34 -19.54
N ALA A 315 27.92 7.18 -18.96
CA ALA A 315 27.55 7.07 -17.54
C ALA A 315 28.76 7.08 -16.58
N GLY A 316 30.00 7.06 -17.09
CA GLY A 316 31.23 6.97 -16.28
C GLY A 316 31.61 5.53 -15.87
N LEU A 317 31.13 4.53 -16.60
CA LEU A 317 31.25 3.10 -16.31
C LEU A 317 32.20 2.40 -17.30
N SER A 318 32.70 1.23 -16.90
CA SER A 318 33.53 0.41 -17.80
C SER A 318 32.67 -0.37 -18.80
N ALA A 319 33.18 -0.54 -20.03
CA ALA A 319 32.66 -1.52 -20.99
C ALA A 319 32.65 -2.97 -20.45
N THR A 320 33.44 -3.26 -19.41
CA THR A 320 33.45 -4.56 -18.71
C THR A 320 32.47 -4.65 -17.55
N SER A 321 31.73 -3.58 -17.21
CA SER A 321 30.93 -3.56 -15.98
C SER A 321 29.74 -4.51 -15.96
N ARG A 322 29.37 -4.94 -14.76
CA ARG A 322 28.29 -5.90 -14.48
C ARG A 322 27.09 -5.27 -13.79
N PRO A 323 25.88 -5.88 -13.88
CA PRO A 323 24.67 -5.35 -13.26
C PRO A 323 24.79 -5.07 -11.74
N GLU A 324 25.54 -5.91 -11.03
CA GLU A 324 25.80 -5.78 -9.58
C GLU A 324 26.78 -4.65 -9.19
N GLU A 325 27.38 -3.95 -10.17
CA GLU A 325 28.32 -2.84 -9.96
C GLU A 325 27.63 -1.46 -10.09
N LEU A 326 26.38 -1.40 -10.58
CA LEU A 326 25.66 -0.16 -10.92
C LEU A 326 24.65 0.26 -9.84
N THR A 327 24.59 1.56 -9.60
CA THR A 327 23.54 2.23 -8.79
C THR A 327 22.25 2.43 -9.60
N LEU A 328 21.19 2.88 -8.93
CA LEU A 328 19.93 3.29 -9.59
C LEU A 328 20.15 4.38 -10.66
N ASP A 329 20.94 5.41 -10.32
CA ASP A 329 21.25 6.52 -11.23
C ASP A 329 22.06 6.05 -12.46
N ASP A 330 22.99 5.13 -12.27
CA ASP A 330 23.74 4.50 -13.37
C ASP A 330 22.81 3.76 -14.34
N PHE A 331 21.84 2.99 -13.83
CA PHE A 331 20.83 2.33 -14.66
C PHE A 331 19.92 3.33 -15.39
N VAL A 332 19.59 4.48 -14.79
CA VAL A 332 18.77 5.54 -15.40
C VAL A 332 19.53 6.24 -16.54
N LYS A 333 20.80 6.60 -16.31
CA LYS A 333 21.73 7.12 -17.34
C LYS A 333 21.86 6.16 -18.51
N LEU A 334 22.11 4.88 -18.23
CA LEU A 334 22.26 3.82 -19.23
C LEU A 334 20.98 3.67 -20.08
N HIS A 335 19.81 3.60 -19.45
CA HIS A 335 18.52 3.51 -20.12
C HIS A 335 18.26 4.70 -21.07
N ASN A 336 18.46 5.91 -20.56
CA ASN A 336 18.18 7.15 -21.29
C ASN A 336 19.24 7.49 -22.36
N SER A 337 20.33 6.72 -22.42
CA SER A 337 21.38 6.80 -23.44
C SER A 337 21.23 5.73 -24.53
N ILE A 338 20.72 4.55 -24.18
CA ILE A 338 20.39 3.46 -25.13
C ILE A 338 19.09 3.75 -25.89
N GLY A 339 18.14 4.46 -25.28
CA GLY A 339 16.85 4.82 -25.89
C GLY A 339 16.84 6.13 -26.70
N ARG A 340 17.92 6.45 -27.43
CA ARG A 340 18.08 7.66 -28.27
C ARG A 340 18.47 7.31 -29.70
#